data_AF-A2G8K5-F1
#
_entry.id   AF-A2G8K5-F1
#
_cell.length_a   1.000
_cell.length_b   1.000
_cell.length_c   1.000
_cell.angle_alpha   90.00
_cell.angle_beta   90.00
_cell.angle_gamma   90.00
#
_symmetry.space_group_name_H-M   'P 1'
#
loop_
_entity.id
_entity.type
_entity.pdbx_description
1 polymer ?
#
loop_
_entity_poly.entity_id
_entity_poly.type
_entity_poly.pdbx_seq_one_letter_code
_entity_poly.pdbx_strand_id
1 'polypeptide(L)'
;MNWIGLLSLLLSIASTISTFFMISAIRFWLTTTGLVNLDRTIEILNFVSFIVSFLTVLITYFIVKKCTNLITFIISYAIGLFGLLEFYYGLFLWSDSKGYISTMINVWEKSLNQSFIIDIEKKFKCCSFHKFNQFYNDPCNISATPCLTSIHSTIAEPTEAIGITIIYQSVVHAMISLFLGFAAQKKKKKNGITLQTPWANPEKEETRNFLENND
;
A
#
# COMPACT_ATOMS: atom_id res chain seq x y z
N MET A 1 8.61 -29.44 -5.35
CA MET A 1 8.28 -28.04 -4.99
C MET A 1 6.77 -27.86 -5.16
N ASN A 2 6.04 -27.29 -4.20
CA ASN A 2 4.59 -27.09 -4.34
C ASN A 2 4.35 -26.00 -5.40
N TRP A 3 3.52 -26.27 -6.42
CA TRP A 3 3.25 -25.31 -7.50
C TRP A 3 2.70 -23.97 -6.97
N ILE A 4 1.93 -24.01 -5.87
CA ILE A 4 1.41 -22.81 -5.20
C ILE A 4 2.56 -21.91 -4.72
N GLY A 5 3.59 -22.49 -4.12
CA GLY A 5 4.73 -21.71 -3.64
C GLY A 5 5.58 -21.11 -4.77
N LEU A 6 5.68 -21.81 -5.91
CA LEU A 6 6.33 -21.27 -7.10
C LEU A 6 5.53 -20.10 -7.69
N LEU A 7 4.21 -20.23 -7.78
CA LEU A 7 3.33 -19.17 -8.25
C LEU A 7 3.41 -17.93 -7.34
N SER A 8 3.34 -18.11 -6.01
CA SER A 8 3.53 -17.01 -5.05
C SER A 8 4.87 -16.31 -5.21
N LEU A 9 5.95 -17.07 -5.47
CA LEU A 9 7.28 -16.49 -5.68
C LEU A 9 7.31 -15.65 -6.96
N LEU A 10 6.77 -16.15 -8.08
CA LEU A 10 6.70 -15.42 -9.33
C LEU A 10 5.88 -14.13 -9.21
N LEU A 11 4.72 -14.20 -8.55
CA LEU A 11 3.88 -13.03 -8.27
C LEU A 11 4.62 -12.00 -7.41
N SER A 12 5.36 -12.43 -6.39
CA SER A 12 6.13 -11.53 -5.53
C SER A 12 7.27 -10.84 -6.29
N ILE A 13 7.95 -11.56 -7.19
CA ILE A 13 9.01 -10.98 -8.04
C ILE A 13 8.41 -9.94 -8.98
N ALA A 14 7.32 -10.28 -9.67
CA ALA A 14 6.63 -9.35 -10.56
C ALA A 14 6.14 -8.09 -9.83
N SER A 15 5.56 -8.27 -8.65
CA SER A 15 5.12 -7.19 -7.73
C SER A 15 6.27 -6.28 -7.30
N THR A 16 7.45 -6.84 -7.03
CA THR A 16 8.66 -6.07 -6.66
C THR A 16 9.20 -5.27 -7.86
N ILE A 17 9.23 -5.88 -9.04
CA ILE A 17 9.65 -5.18 -10.27
C ILE A 17 8.69 -4.03 -10.58
N SER A 18 7.38 -4.28 -10.48
CA SER A 18 6.35 -3.26 -10.71
C SER A 18 6.48 -2.06 -9.76
N THR A 19 6.63 -2.31 -8.45
CA THR A 19 6.82 -1.23 -7.45
C THR A 19 8.09 -0.44 -7.68
N PHE A 20 9.19 -1.09 -8.07
CA PHE A 20 10.44 -0.40 -8.42
C PHE A 20 10.25 0.58 -9.59
N PHE A 21 9.57 0.18 -10.67
CA PHE A 21 9.27 1.09 -11.78
C PHE A 21 8.33 2.22 -11.36
N MET A 22 7.34 1.93 -10.52
CA MET A 22 6.42 2.93 -9.99
C MET A 22 7.13 4.00 -9.16
N ILE A 23 8.18 3.66 -8.39
CA ILE A 23 8.96 4.66 -7.63
C ILE A 23 9.53 5.71 -8.59
N SER A 24 10.16 5.23 -9.67
CA SER A 24 10.78 6.11 -10.67
C SER A 24 9.72 6.98 -11.37
N ALA A 25 8.58 6.39 -11.74
CA ALA A 25 7.49 7.09 -12.41
C ALA A 25 6.86 8.17 -11.50
N ILE A 26 6.54 7.84 -10.25
CA ILE A 26 5.97 8.77 -9.26
C ILE A 26 6.95 9.91 -9.00
N ARG A 27 8.23 9.61 -8.77
CA ARG A 27 9.25 10.64 -8.51
C ARG A 27 9.43 11.56 -9.71
N PHE A 28 9.46 11.01 -10.92
CA PHE A 28 9.54 11.80 -12.15
C PHE A 28 8.33 12.73 -12.29
N TRP A 29 7.11 12.22 -12.05
CA TRP A 29 5.88 13.00 -12.08
C TRP A 29 5.84 14.10 -11.00
N LEU A 30 6.16 13.79 -9.75
CA LEU A 30 6.20 14.75 -8.64
C LEU A 30 7.24 15.86 -8.87
N THR A 31 8.40 15.49 -9.42
CA THR A 31 9.46 16.46 -9.75
C THR A 31 9.04 17.33 -10.92
N THR A 32 8.46 16.73 -11.96
CA THR A 32 7.98 17.46 -13.14
C THR A 32 6.91 18.46 -12.76
N THR A 33 5.95 18.10 -11.91
CA THR A 33 4.87 18.99 -11.46
C THR A 33 5.31 20.02 -10.41
N GLY A 34 6.44 19.80 -9.72
CA GLY A 34 6.90 20.62 -8.60
C GLY A 34 6.26 20.26 -7.25
N LEU A 35 5.34 19.29 -7.23
CA LEU A 35 4.57 18.88 -6.05
C LEU A 35 5.42 18.14 -5.00
N VAL A 36 6.61 17.66 -5.38
CA VAL A 36 7.56 16.98 -4.47
C VAL A 36 7.95 17.81 -3.22
N ASN A 37 7.83 19.13 -3.32
CA ASN A 37 8.10 20.05 -2.20
C ASN A 37 6.89 20.27 -1.29
N LEU A 38 5.68 19.96 -1.77
CA LEU A 38 4.43 20.08 -1.03
C LEU A 38 4.07 18.79 -0.29
N ASP A 39 4.17 17.65 -0.97
CA ASP A 39 3.92 16.34 -0.38
C ASP A 39 4.86 15.27 -0.93
N ARG A 40 5.34 14.41 -0.03
CA ARG A 40 6.15 13.23 -0.33
C ARG A 40 5.49 11.94 0.12
N THR A 41 4.25 12.00 0.61
CA THR A 41 3.54 10.86 1.19
C THR A 41 3.38 9.73 0.18
N ILE A 42 3.01 10.03 -1.08
CA ILE A 42 2.89 9.02 -2.14
C ILE A 42 4.25 8.35 -2.42
N GLU A 43 5.33 9.12 -2.48
CA GLU A 43 6.69 8.59 -2.70
C GLU A 43 7.10 7.66 -1.56
N ILE A 44 6.87 8.08 -0.31
CA ILE A 44 7.17 7.29 0.90
C ILE A 44 6.33 6.01 0.93
N LEU A 45 5.02 6.10 0.68
CA LEU A 45 4.13 4.94 0.67
C LEU A 45 4.59 3.89 -0.36
N ASN A 46 4.92 4.33 -1.58
CA ASN A 46 5.38 3.43 -2.62
C ASN A 46 6.80 2.87 -2.34
N PHE A 47 7.66 3.64 -1.67
CA PHE A 47 8.96 3.14 -1.20
C PHE A 47 8.80 2.04 -0.13
N VAL A 48 7.89 2.24 0.83
CA VAL A 48 7.57 1.21 1.82
C VAL A 48 6.96 -0.01 1.14
N SER A 49 6.10 0.17 0.13
CA SER A 49 5.55 -0.92 -0.69
C SER A 49 6.63 -1.75 -1.37
N PHE A 50 7.64 -1.10 -1.94
CA PHE A 50 8.80 -1.78 -2.51
C PHE A 50 9.55 -2.61 -1.47
N ILE A 51 9.81 -2.07 -0.28
CA ILE A 51 10.47 -2.81 0.81
C ILE A 51 9.63 -4.04 1.20
N VAL A 52 8.32 -3.88 1.37
CA VAL A 52 7.42 -4.98 1.72
C VAL A 52 7.39 -6.04 0.62
N SER A 53 7.33 -5.64 -0.65
CA SER A 53 7.37 -6.55 -1.81
C SER A 53 8.68 -7.33 -1.85
N PHE A 54 9.82 -6.66 -1.67
CA PHE A 54 11.13 -7.28 -1.63
C PHE A 54 11.28 -8.28 -0.47
N LEU A 55 10.86 -7.89 0.74
CA LEU A 55 10.84 -8.79 1.90
C LEU A 55 9.95 -10.01 1.63
N THR A 56 8.81 -9.82 0.97
CA THR A 56 7.89 -10.90 0.59
C THR A 56 8.56 -11.90 -0.35
N VAL A 57 9.40 -11.45 -1.30
CA VAL A 57 10.20 -12.34 -2.15
C VAL A 57 11.17 -13.18 -1.32
N LEU A 58 11.96 -12.55 -0.45
CA LEU A 58 12.93 -13.25 0.40
C LEU A 58 12.27 -14.30 1.29
N ILE A 59 11.13 -13.93 1.88
CA ILE A 59 10.39 -14.80 2.78
C ILE A 59 9.74 -15.95 2.00
N THR A 60 9.10 -15.67 0.87
CA THR A 60 8.51 -16.71 0.02
C THR A 60 9.56 -17.70 -0.45
N TYR A 61 10.73 -17.20 -0.86
CA TYR A 61 11.88 -18.03 -1.21
C TYR A 61 12.33 -18.92 -0.03
N PHE A 62 12.46 -18.35 1.16
CA PHE A 62 12.85 -19.09 2.35
C PHE A 62 11.81 -20.14 2.76
N ILE A 63 10.52 -19.84 2.67
CA ILE A 63 9.43 -20.76 2.97
C ILE A 63 9.47 -21.97 2.04
N VAL A 64 9.66 -21.72 0.74
CA VAL A 64 9.79 -22.77 -0.27
C VAL A 64 10.95 -23.71 0.04
N LYS A 65 12.03 -23.22 0.70
CA LYS A 65 13.23 -24.00 1.02
C LYS A 65 13.24 -24.63 2.43
N LYS A 66 12.93 -23.87 3.48
CA LYS A 66 13.21 -24.21 4.89
C LYS A 66 11.99 -24.36 5.81
N CYS A 67 10.78 -24.11 5.31
CA CYS A 67 9.56 -24.72 5.87
C CYS A 67 9.21 -24.38 7.33
N THR A 68 9.22 -23.10 7.73
CA THR A 68 8.80 -22.66 9.08
C THR A 68 7.35 -22.16 9.11
N ASN A 69 6.45 -22.94 9.72
CA ASN A 69 4.99 -22.69 9.66
C ASN A 69 4.53 -21.44 10.42
N LEU A 70 5.09 -21.13 11.60
CA LEU A 70 4.66 -20.00 12.43
C LEU A 70 5.09 -18.65 11.82
N ILE A 71 6.36 -18.56 11.42
CA ILE A 71 6.95 -17.37 10.81
C ILE A 71 6.20 -17.00 9.51
N THR A 72 5.87 -18.00 8.69
CA THR A 72 5.06 -17.82 7.47
C THR A 72 3.72 -17.15 7.78
N PHE A 73 3.02 -17.60 8.82
CA PHE A 73 1.70 -17.09 9.17
C PHE A 73 1.77 -15.63 9.63
N ILE A 74 2.69 -15.31 10.55
CA ILE A 74 2.88 -13.95 11.07
C ILE A 74 3.19 -12.97 9.92
N ILE A 75 4.09 -13.37 9.01
CA ILE A 75 4.47 -12.52 7.89
C ILE A 75 3.33 -12.36 6.89
N SER A 76 2.63 -13.44 6.55
CA SER A 76 1.49 -13.36 5.63
C SER A 76 0.42 -12.41 6.16
N TYR A 77 0.16 -12.46 7.48
CA TYR A 77 -0.75 -11.53 8.14
C TYR A 77 -0.27 -10.08 8.05
N ALA A 78 1.02 -9.82 8.32
CA ALA A 78 1.61 -8.48 8.20
C ALA A 78 1.53 -7.92 6.76
N ILE A 79 1.82 -8.73 5.75
CA ILE A 79 1.67 -8.37 4.32
C ILE A 79 0.20 -8.04 4.01
N GLY A 80 -0.74 -8.84 4.52
CA GLY A 80 -2.16 -8.59 4.33
C GLY A 80 -2.62 -7.26 4.94
N LEU A 81 -2.18 -6.94 6.16
CA LEU A 81 -2.47 -5.65 6.79
C LEU A 81 -1.88 -4.48 6.00
N PHE A 82 -0.66 -4.64 5.49
CA PHE A 82 -0.03 -3.62 4.67
C PHE A 82 -0.77 -3.41 3.34
N GLY A 83 -1.20 -4.50 2.69
CA GLY A 83 -2.04 -4.42 1.50
C GLY A 83 -3.37 -3.69 1.76
N LEU A 84 -4.00 -3.87 2.93
CA LEU A 84 -5.20 -3.10 3.28
C LEU A 84 -4.94 -1.59 3.39
N LEU A 85 -3.78 -1.21 3.95
CA LEU A 85 -3.36 0.19 4.02
C LEU A 85 -3.13 0.78 2.62
N GLU A 86 -2.43 0.06 1.76
CA GLU A 86 -2.24 0.46 0.36
C GLU A 86 -3.57 0.60 -0.38
N PHE A 87 -4.48 -0.36 -0.19
CA PHE A 87 -5.80 -0.33 -0.80
C PHE A 87 -6.56 0.94 -0.40
N TYR A 88 -6.55 1.29 0.89
CA TYR A 88 -7.18 2.52 1.40
C TYR A 88 -6.57 3.77 0.74
N TYR A 89 -5.25 3.88 0.68
CA TYR A 89 -4.58 5.03 0.07
C TYR A 89 -4.82 5.11 -1.44
N GLY A 90 -4.75 3.98 -2.14
CA GLY A 90 -5.03 3.91 -3.57
C GLY A 90 -6.48 4.31 -3.88
N LEU A 91 -7.42 3.86 -3.04
CA LEU A 91 -8.82 4.25 -3.13
C LEU A 91 -9.02 5.74 -2.87
N PHE A 92 -8.34 6.31 -1.88
CA PHE A 92 -8.39 7.76 -1.61
C PHE A 92 -7.88 8.58 -2.79
N LEU A 93 -6.73 8.21 -3.37
CA LEU A 93 -6.17 8.90 -4.54
C LEU A 93 -7.03 8.79 -5.79
N TRP A 94 -7.65 7.62 -6.01
CA TRP A 94 -8.51 7.38 -7.15
C TRP A 94 -9.88 8.06 -7.03
N SER A 95 -10.51 8.03 -5.84
CA SER A 95 -11.87 8.54 -5.66
C SER A 95 -11.94 10.03 -5.32
N ASP A 96 -10.92 10.59 -4.67
CA ASP A 96 -10.90 11.98 -4.22
C ASP A 96 -9.53 12.64 -4.44
N SER A 97 -9.07 12.64 -5.70
CA SER A 97 -7.82 13.29 -6.11
C SER A 97 -7.80 14.78 -5.75
N LYS A 98 -8.95 15.45 -5.79
CA LYS A 98 -9.11 16.85 -5.33
C LYS A 98 -8.89 16.98 -3.82
N GLY A 99 -9.48 16.09 -3.01
CA GLY A 99 -9.29 16.05 -1.56
C GLY A 99 -7.83 15.80 -1.19
N TYR A 100 -7.16 14.89 -1.90
CA TYR A 100 -5.72 14.69 -1.75
C TYR A 100 -4.92 15.98 -1.96
N ILE A 101 -5.13 16.69 -3.08
CA ILE A 101 -4.45 17.97 -3.33
C ILE A 101 -4.79 18.97 -2.23
N SER A 102 -6.06 19.01 -1.80
CA SER A 102 -6.52 19.91 -0.74
C SER A 102 -5.77 19.72 0.59
N THR A 103 -5.18 18.55 0.86
CA THR A 103 -4.37 18.32 2.06
C THR A 103 -3.07 19.13 2.09
N MET A 104 -2.60 19.59 0.93
CA MET A 104 -1.35 20.35 0.78
C MET A 104 -1.45 21.80 1.26
N ILE A 105 -2.66 22.29 1.58
CA ILE A 105 -2.89 23.69 2.00
C ILE A 105 -1.98 24.14 3.15
N ASN A 106 -1.79 23.28 4.15
CA ASN A 106 -1.01 23.63 5.34
C ASN A 106 0.47 23.86 5.00
N VAL A 107 1.01 23.13 4.02
CA VAL A 107 2.39 23.30 3.55
C VAL A 107 2.47 24.50 2.62
N TRP A 108 1.45 24.70 1.78
CA TRP A 108 1.32 25.85 0.89
C TRP A 108 1.34 27.18 1.64
N GLU A 109 0.47 27.33 2.65
CA GLU A 109 0.34 28.56 3.44
C GLU A 109 1.65 28.93 4.14
N LYS A 110 2.37 27.94 4.67
CA LYS A 110 3.69 28.15 5.29
C LYS A 110 4.78 28.53 4.30
N SER A 111 4.52 28.36 3.01
CA SER A 111 5.52 28.47 1.94
C SER A 111 5.20 29.56 0.91
N LEU A 112 4.23 30.44 1.16
CA LEU A 112 3.75 31.44 0.18
C LEU A 112 4.86 32.27 -0.48
N ASN A 113 5.94 32.57 0.25
CA ASN A 113 7.07 33.37 -0.25
C ASN A 113 8.25 32.52 -0.76
N GLN A 114 8.10 31.20 -0.81
CA GLN A 114 9.16 30.29 -1.29
C GLN A 114 9.15 30.24 -2.81
N SER A 115 10.34 30.18 -3.41
CA SER A 115 10.50 30.15 -4.87
C SER A 115 9.71 29.01 -5.53
N PHE A 116 9.63 27.85 -4.88
CA PHE A 116 8.89 26.72 -5.45
C PHE A 116 7.38 26.94 -5.52
N ILE A 117 6.76 27.72 -4.62
CA ILE A 117 5.34 28.09 -4.73
C ILE A 117 5.15 29.00 -5.93
N ILE A 118 6.01 30.01 -6.07
CA ILE A 118 6.00 30.93 -7.21
C ILE A 118 6.14 30.17 -8.53
N ASP A 119 7.00 29.14 -8.58
CA ASP A 119 7.18 28.30 -9.76
C ASP A 119 5.93 27.46 -10.07
N ILE A 120 5.25 26.92 -9.05
CA ILE A 120 3.98 26.21 -9.21
C ILE A 120 2.90 27.17 -9.72
N GLU A 121 2.74 28.34 -9.11
CA GLU A 121 1.76 29.36 -9.51
C GLU A 121 1.96 29.82 -10.96
N LYS A 122 3.21 30.06 -11.37
CA LYS A 122 3.56 30.35 -12.77
C LYS A 122 3.24 29.19 -13.70
N LYS A 123 3.61 27.97 -13.31
CA LYS A 123 3.41 26.76 -14.11
C LYS A 123 1.93 26.47 -14.36
N PHE A 124 1.10 26.58 -13.32
CA PHE A 124 -0.34 26.29 -13.39
C PHE A 124 -1.21 27.53 -13.64
N LYS A 125 -0.59 28.71 -13.83
CA LYS A 125 -1.25 30.01 -14.08
C LYS A 125 -2.39 30.28 -13.09
N CYS A 126 -2.05 30.19 -11.80
CA CYS A 126 -2.99 30.31 -10.70
C CYS A 126 -2.38 31.16 -9.57
N CYS A 127 -3.22 31.64 -8.65
CA CYS A 127 -2.79 32.32 -7.43
C CYS A 127 -3.60 31.83 -6.24
N SER A 128 -2.98 31.83 -5.05
CA SER A 128 -3.57 31.28 -3.82
C SER A 128 -4.01 29.81 -3.97
N PHE A 129 -4.59 29.21 -2.92
CA PHE A 129 -4.87 27.77 -2.93
C PHE A 129 -6.33 27.42 -3.25
N HIS A 130 -7.28 27.60 -2.33
CA HIS A 130 -8.71 27.31 -2.55
C HIS A 130 -9.48 28.46 -3.19
N LYS A 131 -9.11 29.70 -2.87
CA LYS A 131 -9.77 30.93 -3.32
C LYS A 131 -8.74 31.99 -3.66
N PHE A 132 -9.07 32.88 -4.58
CA PHE A 132 -8.25 34.06 -4.86
C PHE A 132 -8.17 34.97 -3.64
N ASN A 133 -6.98 35.52 -3.36
CA ASN A 133 -6.70 36.34 -2.17
C ASN A 133 -7.08 35.65 -0.85
N GLN A 134 -6.89 34.33 -0.78
CA GLN A 134 -7.17 33.57 0.45
C GLN A 134 -6.22 33.97 1.58
N PHE A 135 -4.98 34.33 1.24
CA PHE A 135 -3.95 34.70 2.21
C PHE A 135 -3.59 36.17 2.04
N TYR A 136 -3.59 36.93 3.15
CA TYR A 136 -3.39 38.39 3.13
C TYR A 136 -2.01 38.81 2.56
N ASN A 137 -1.01 37.95 2.70
CA ASN A 137 0.38 38.20 2.27
C ASN A 137 0.77 37.42 1.01
N ASP A 138 -0.19 36.97 0.20
CA ASP A 138 0.10 36.29 -1.06
C ASP A 138 0.54 37.32 -2.13
N PRO A 139 1.80 37.30 -2.60
CA PRO A 139 2.31 38.27 -3.57
C PRO A 139 1.85 37.97 -5.01
N CYS A 140 1.12 36.88 -5.25
CA CYS A 140 0.79 36.42 -6.59
C CYS A 140 -0.16 37.37 -7.33
N ASN A 141 0.23 37.78 -8.55
CA ASN A 141 -0.58 38.60 -9.46
C ASN A 141 -0.81 37.94 -10.83
N ILE A 142 -0.51 36.64 -10.95
CA ILE A 142 -0.47 35.90 -12.21
C ILE A 142 -1.87 35.69 -12.79
N SER A 143 -2.84 35.34 -11.94
CA SER A 143 -4.19 34.94 -12.34
C SER A 143 -5.18 35.06 -11.19
N ALA A 144 -6.45 35.30 -11.49
CA ALA A 144 -7.53 35.25 -10.50
C ALA A 144 -8.00 33.82 -10.18
N THR A 145 -7.44 32.80 -10.85
CA THR A 145 -7.85 31.40 -10.69
C THR A 145 -7.14 30.74 -9.50
N PRO A 146 -7.86 30.08 -8.57
CA PRO A 146 -7.25 29.36 -7.45
C PRO A 146 -6.43 28.15 -7.90
N CYS A 147 -5.27 27.91 -7.27
CA CYS A 147 -4.38 26.82 -7.67
C CYS A 147 -4.95 25.42 -7.48
N LEU A 148 -5.82 25.19 -6.48
CA LEU A 148 -6.45 23.87 -6.31
C LEU A 148 -7.16 23.42 -7.60
N THR A 149 -7.88 24.33 -8.26
CA THR A 149 -8.65 24.00 -9.47
C THR A 149 -7.72 23.75 -10.66
N SER A 150 -6.74 24.63 -10.90
CA SER A 150 -5.80 24.52 -12.01
C SER A 150 -4.84 23.32 -11.88
N ILE A 151 -4.37 23.06 -10.66
CA ILE A 151 -3.54 21.90 -10.36
C ILE A 151 -4.37 20.64 -10.59
N HIS A 152 -5.55 20.54 -9.97
CA HIS A 152 -6.44 19.37 -10.10
C HIS A 152 -6.78 19.08 -11.57
N SER A 153 -7.19 20.06 -12.37
CA SER A 153 -7.52 19.83 -13.79
C SER A 153 -6.34 19.29 -14.61
N THR A 154 -5.11 19.52 -14.16
CA THR A 154 -3.90 19.07 -14.85
C THR A 154 -3.40 17.73 -14.33
N ILE A 155 -3.58 17.45 -13.03
CA ILE A 155 -2.98 16.28 -12.39
C ILE A 155 -3.98 15.22 -11.92
N ALA A 156 -5.29 15.44 -12.07
CA ALA A 156 -6.32 14.48 -11.64
C ALA A 156 -6.09 13.11 -12.29
N GLU A 157 -6.03 13.06 -13.62
CA GLU A 157 -5.84 11.81 -14.37
C GLU A 157 -4.57 11.03 -13.94
N PRO A 158 -3.36 11.62 -13.88
CA PRO A 158 -2.20 10.86 -13.41
C PRO A 158 -2.28 10.47 -11.92
N THR A 159 -2.92 11.29 -11.08
CA THR A 159 -3.13 10.96 -9.66
C THR A 159 -4.07 9.76 -9.52
N GLU A 160 -5.15 9.74 -10.27
CA GLU A 160 -6.12 8.65 -10.32
C GLU A 160 -5.50 7.38 -10.87
N ALA A 161 -4.68 7.47 -11.93
CA ALA A 161 -3.95 6.34 -12.50
C ALA A 161 -2.94 5.74 -11.49
N ILE A 162 -2.25 6.58 -10.72
CA ILE A 162 -1.39 6.12 -9.60
C ILE A 162 -2.24 5.41 -8.55
N GLY A 163 -3.40 5.97 -8.18
CA GLY A 163 -4.34 5.37 -7.24
C GLY A 163 -4.79 3.97 -7.67
N ILE A 164 -5.23 3.82 -8.93
CA ILE A 164 -5.62 2.52 -9.52
C ILE A 164 -4.45 1.53 -9.47
N THR A 165 -3.23 1.98 -9.76
CA THR A 165 -2.05 1.11 -9.74
C THR A 165 -1.73 0.61 -8.34
N ILE A 166 -1.85 1.47 -7.32
CA ILE A 166 -1.69 1.09 -5.92
C ILE A 166 -2.78 0.10 -5.49
N ILE A 167 -4.04 0.31 -5.92
CA ILE A 167 -5.14 -0.65 -5.69
C ILE A 167 -4.78 -2.02 -6.29
N TYR A 168 -4.33 -2.07 -7.54
CA TYR A 168 -3.93 -3.34 -8.18
C TYR A 168 -2.81 -4.04 -7.40
N GLN A 169 -1.80 -3.29 -6.97
CA GLN A 169 -0.69 -3.81 -6.18
C GLN A 169 -1.16 -4.41 -4.85
N SER A 170 -2.07 -3.72 -4.15
CA SER A 170 -2.63 -4.20 -2.89
C SER A 170 -3.40 -5.51 -3.03
N VAL A 171 -4.12 -5.69 -4.15
CA VAL A 171 -4.82 -6.93 -4.48
C VAL A 171 -3.81 -8.06 -4.72
N VAL A 172 -2.69 -7.78 -5.41
CA VAL A 172 -1.62 -8.76 -5.61
C VAL A 172 -0.99 -9.17 -4.27
N HIS A 173 -0.72 -8.23 -3.36
CA HIS A 173 -0.22 -8.54 -2.02
C HIS A 173 -1.20 -9.39 -1.21
N ALA A 174 -2.50 -9.08 -1.28
CA ALA A 174 -3.54 -9.88 -0.64
C ALA A 174 -3.57 -11.32 -1.19
N MET A 175 -3.48 -11.49 -2.51
CA MET A 175 -3.40 -12.81 -3.16
C MET A 175 -2.16 -13.60 -2.71
N ILE A 176 -0.98 -12.95 -2.65
CA ILE A 176 0.25 -13.58 -2.17
C ILE A 176 0.08 -14.04 -0.72
N SER A 177 -0.46 -13.19 0.15
CA SER A 177 -0.73 -13.52 1.55
C SER A 177 -1.64 -14.75 1.69
N LEU A 178 -2.74 -14.80 0.92
CA LEU A 178 -3.66 -15.92 0.91
C LEU A 178 -2.97 -17.23 0.45
N PHE A 179 -2.19 -17.18 -0.64
CA PHE A 179 -1.49 -18.35 -1.13
C PHE A 179 -0.43 -18.88 -0.16
N LEU A 180 0.29 -17.99 0.51
CA LEU A 180 1.24 -18.35 1.58
C LEU A 180 0.51 -19.00 2.77
N GLY A 181 -0.64 -18.46 3.16
CA GLY A 181 -1.51 -19.03 4.19
C GLY A 181 -1.96 -20.46 3.85
N PHE A 182 -2.47 -20.67 2.63
CA PHE A 182 -2.88 -22.00 2.16
C PHE A 182 -1.71 -22.99 2.07
N ALA A 183 -0.53 -22.53 1.62
CA ALA A 183 0.67 -23.36 1.55
C ALA A 183 1.11 -23.81 2.97
N ALA A 184 1.04 -22.93 3.97
CA ALA A 184 1.36 -23.26 5.35
C ALA A 184 0.37 -24.28 5.95
N GLN A 185 -0.94 -24.14 5.69
CA GLN A 185 -1.96 -25.07 6.18
C GLN A 185 -1.84 -26.48 5.59
N LYS A 186 -1.68 -26.61 4.26
CA LYS A 186 -1.54 -27.92 3.60
C LYS A 186 -0.36 -28.72 4.16
N LYS A 187 0.72 -28.03 4.53
CA LYS A 187 1.92 -28.65 5.05
C LYS A 187 1.76 -29.14 6.50
N LYS A 188 1.03 -28.40 7.34
CA LYS A 188 0.66 -28.88 8.70
C LYS A 188 -0.10 -30.20 8.63
N LYS A 189 -1.09 -30.31 7.73
CA LYS A 189 -1.87 -31.54 7.51
C LYS A 189 -0.99 -32.71 7.07
N LYS A 190 -0.01 -32.49 6.19
CA LYS A 190 0.90 -33.54 5.71
C LYS A 190 1.83 -34.09 6.81
N ASN A 191 2.23 -33.24 7.76
CA ASN A 191 3.18 -33.63 8.82
C ASN A 191 2.51 -34.32 10.01
N GLY A 192 1.20 -34.63 9.97
CA GLY A 192 0.51 -35.30 11.07
C GLY A 192 0.41 -34.47 12.36
N ILE A 193 0.76 -33.18 12.31
CA ILE A 193 0.55 -32.26 13.44
C ILE A 193 -0.91 -31.85 13.39
N THR A 194 -1.77 -32.72 13.92
CA THR A 194 -3.14 -32.35 14.27
C THR A 194 -3.01 -31.31 15.37
N LEU A 195 -3.28 -30.04 15.06
CA LEU A 195 -3.50 -29.03 16.09
C LEU A 195 -4.68 -29.54 16.92
N GLN A 196 -4.41 -30.15 18.06
CA GLN A 196 -5.40 -30.24 19.14
C GLN A 196 -5.79 -28.78 19.40
N THR A 197 -6.94 -28.38 18.88
CA THR A 197 -7.52 -27.10 19.23
C THR A 197 -7.68 -27.12 20.74
N PRO A 198 -7.12 -26.16 21.50
CA PRO A 198 -7.21 -26.16 22.96
C PRO A 198 -8.66 -26.07 23.49
N TRP A 199 -9.63 -25.86 22.59
CA TRP A 199 -11.07 -25.86 22.86
C TRP A 199 -11.76 -27.20 22.58
N ALA A 200 -11.05 -28.20 22.04
CA ALA A 200 -11.56 -29.56 22.00
C ALA A 200 -11.46 -30.11 23.43
N ASN A 201 -12.55 -29.97 24.17
CA ASN A 201 -12.63 -30.27 25.59
C ASN A 201 -12.21 -31.73 25.86
N PRO A 202 -11.06 -31.98 26.51
CA PRO A 202 -10.59 -33.34 26.79
C PRO A 202 -11.55 -34.11 27.72
N GLU A 203 -12.43 -33.43 28.45
CA GLU A 203 -13.45 -34.07 29.30
C GLU A 203 -14.35 -35.04 28.55
N LYS A 204 -14.65 -34.80 27.26
CA LYS A 204 -15.52 -35.72 26.49
C LYS A 204 -14.82 -37.02 26.08
N GLU A 205 -13.49 -37.04 26.05
CA GLU A 205 -12.72 -38.23 25.69
C GLU A 205 -12.51 -39.14 26.92
N GLU A 206 -12.41 -38.53 28.10
CA GLU A 206 -12.35 -39.27 29.37
C GLU A 206 -13.70 -39.92 29.72
N THR A 207 -14.85 -39.26 29.43
CA THR A 207 -16.17 -39.89 29.64
C THR A 207 -16.44 -41.06 28.70
N ARG A 208 -15.90 -41.02 27.47
CA ARG A 208 -16.08 -42.10 26.49
C ARG A 208 -15.28 -43.35 26.90
N ASN A 209 -14.03 -43.18 27.35
CA ASN A 209 -13.21 -44.29 27.81
C ASN A 209 -13.69 -44.91 29.13
N PHE A 210 -14.43 -44.16 29.96
CA PHE A 210 -15.02 -44.68 31.20
C PHE A 210 -16.26 -45.56 30.93
N LEU A 211 -16.99 -45.30 29.85
CA LEU A 211 -18.16 -46.11 29.46
C LEU A 211 -17.77 -47.41 28.76
N GLU A 212 -16.72 -47.41 27.93
CA GLU A 212 -16.28 -48.63 27.22
C GLU A 212 -15.56 -49.67 28.09
N ASN A 213 -15.09 -49.30 29.29
CA ASN A 213 -14.41 -50.23 30.21
C ASN A 213 -15.33 -50.82 31.30
N ASN A 214 -16.62 -50.46 31.30
CA ASN A 214 -17.59 -50.93 32.31
C ASN A 214 -18.71 -51.82 31.72
N ASP A 215 -18.59 -52.22 30.45
CA ASP A 215 -19.38 -53.27 29.80
C ASP A 215 -18.49 -54.51 29.56
#